data_AF-D2R645-F1
#
_entry.id   AF-D2R645-F1
#
_cell.length_a   1.000
_cell.length_b   1.000
_cell.length_c   1.000
_cell.angle_alpha   90.00
_cell.angle_beta   90.00
_cell.angle_gamma   90.00
#
_symmetry.space_group_name_H-M   'P 1'
#
loop_
_entity.id
_entity.type
_entity.pdbx_description
1 polymer ?
#
loop_
_entity_poly.entity_id
_entity_poly.type
_entity_poly.pdbx_seq_one_letter_code
_entity_poly.pdbx_strand_id
1 'polypeptide(L)'
;MRKLAMLVSTLVLGGAMLMTSMVTAEESAKLEAGDRIVFLGDSITQQGAGKEGYVTMVAEALAKDHADLKIEVIGAGISGHKVPNLEARLDKDVLDKNPTKVIIYIGINDVWHSQSGRGTSKEDFEAGLGRLITRIREKGATPLLCTASVIGEKTDGSNDLDTMLAEYCEISRKVAAANKVQLIDLNKAFWEHIKANNPENKDRGILTGDRVHLNKAGNAFVAKQMLAALGAATETKQTLRHVVLFKFKDDVTKEQVQEVVDAFAALPAKIPTITGFEWGTDVSIENKAAGFTHGFVVSFATAKDRDDYIPHPAHAEFVKLVGPRLDNVLVFDFFLGK
;
A
#
# COMPACT_ATOMS: atom_id res chain seq x y z
N MET A 1 -67.14 -56.19 -21.33
CA MET A 1 -66.11 -55.73 -22.29
C MET A 1 -65.66 -54.34 -21.87
N ARG A 2 -64.33 -54.13 -21.82
CA ARG A 2 -63.57 -52.99 -21.28
C ARG A 2 -63.82 -51.71 -22.11
N LYS A 3 -64.21 -50.57 -21.53
CA LYS A 3 -63.42 -49.47 -20.91
C LYS A 3 -62.38 -48.78 -21.83
N LEU A 4 -62.69 -47.51 -22.09
CA LEU A 4 -61.87 -46.29 -21.98
C LEU A 4 -60.79 -46.03 -23.05
N ALA A 5 -61.08 -45.10 -23.95
CA ALA A 5 -60.11 -44.47 -24.85
C ALA A 5 -59.42 -43.27 -24.15
N MET A 6 -58.13 -43.16 -24.46
CA MET A 6 -57.07 -42.43 -23.76
C MET A 6 -57.16 -40.92 -23.98
N LEU A 7 -57.10 -40.16 -22.88
CA LEU A 7 -56.85 -38.72 -22.88
C LEU A 7 -55.34 -38.51 -23.05
N VAL A 8 -54.89 -37.94 -24.18
CA VAL A 8 -53.50 -37.53 -24.37
C VAL A 8 -53.35 -36.11 -23.81
N SER A 9 -52.88 -36.03 -22.56
CA SER A 9 -52.50 -34.77 -21.92
C SER A 9 -51.16 -34.32 -22.50
N THR A 10 -51.15 -33.23 -23.27
CA THR A 10 -49.91 -32.63 -23.78
C THR A 10 -49.37 -31.71 -22.69
N LEU A 11 -48.30 -32.17 -22.06
CA LEU A 11 -47.55 -31.48 -21.01
C LEU A 11 -46.88 -30.24 -21.64
N VAL A 12 -47.36 -29.05 -21.31
CA VAL A 12 -46.63 -27.80 -21.58
C VAL A 12 -45.47 -27.75 -20.59
N LEU A 13 -44.26 -28.15 -21.03
CA LEU A 13 -43.04 -27.86 -20.30
C LEU A 13 -42.83 -26.35 -20.30
N GLY A 14 -43.11 -25.71 -19.17
CA GLY A 14 -42.62 -24.38 -18.89
C GLY A 14 -41.10 -24.38 -18.93
N GLY A 15 -40.53 -23.73 -19.93
CA GLY A 15 -39.10 -23.43 -19.98
C GLY A 15 -38.78 -22.47 -18.83
N ALA A 16 -38.33 -23.02 -17.70
CA ALA A 16 -37.66 -22.24 -16.68
C ALA A 16 -36.38 -21.68 -17.32
N MET A 17 -36.40 -20.37 -17.59
CA MET A 17 -35.22 -19.62 -17.97
C MET A 17 -34.21 -19.78 -16.84
N LEU A 18 -33.18 -20.59 -17.07
CA LEU A 18 -32.05 -20.73 -16.16
C LEU A 18 -31.38 -19.37 -16.07
N MET A 19 -31.75 -18.61 -15.04
CA MET A 19 -30.96 -17.49 -14.53
C MET A 19 -29.64 -18.11 -14.06
N THR A 20 -28.64 -18.14 -14.93
CA THR A 20 -27.26 -18.36 -14.52
C THR A 20 -26.96 -17.30 -13.48
N SER A 21 -26.85 -17.71 -12.21
CA SER A 21 -26.31 -16.86 -11.17
C SER A 21 -24.91 -16.47 -11.64
N MET A 22 -24.76 -15.23 -12.10
CA MET A 22 -23.46 -14.62 -12.23
C MET A 22 -22.86 -14.67 -10.84
N VAL A 23 -21.91 -15.58 -10.65
CA VAL A 23 -20.98 -15.50 -9.53
C VAL A 23 -20.33 -14.14 -9.70
N THR A 24 -20.69 -13.20 -8.83
CA THR A 24 -20.06 -11.87 -8.80
C THR A 24 -18.58 -12.12 -8.58
N ALA A 25 -17.76 -11.88 -9.60
CA ALA A 25 -16.32 -11.83 -9.43
C ALA A 25 -16.04 -10.85 -8.28
N GLU A 26 -15.13 -11.22 -7.40
CA GLU A 26 -14.69 -10.36 -6.31
C GLU A 26 -14.21 -9.03 -6.91
N GLU A 27 -14.83 -7.92 -6.50
CA GLU A 27 -14.52 -6.59 -7.02
C GLU A 27 -13.04 -6.28 -6.75
N SER A 28 -12.24 -6.21 -7.82
CA SER A 28 -10.81 -5.95 -7.67
C SER A 28 -10.54 -4.46 -7.62
N ALA A 29 -9.93 -4.00 -6.53
CA ALA A 29 -9.38 -2.64 -6.46
C ALA A 29 -8.09 -2.46 -7.28
N LYS A 30 -7.58 -3.52 -7.92
CA LYS A 30 -6.36 -3.45 -8.72
C LYS A 30 -6.51 -2.46 -9.87
N LEU A 31 -5.40 -1.80 -10.18
CA LEU A 31 -5.32 -0.84 -11.27
C LEU A 31 -5.51 -1.52 -12.64
N GLU A 32 -6.26 -0.85 -13.49
CA GLU A 32 -6.50 -1.21 -14.88
C GLU A 32 -6.16 -0.05 -15.81
N ALA A 33 -5.85 -0.35 -17.07
CA ALA A 33 -5.53 0.67 -18.05
C ALA A 33 -6.74 1.58 -18.31
N GLY A 34 -6.53 2.89 -18.24
CA GLY A 34 -7.56 3.91 -18.40
C GLY A 34 -8.44 4.12 -17.17
N ASP A 35 -8.05 3.59 -16.01
CA ASP A 35 -8.77 3.83 -14.76
C ASP A 35 -8.99 5.33 -14.50
N ARG A 36 -10.20 5.68 -14.08
CA ARG A 36 -10.55 7.01 -13.58
C ARG A 36 -10.98 6.89 -12.14
N ILE A 37 -10.10 7.30 -11.24
CA ILE A 37 -10.23 7.11 -9.79
C ILE A 37 -10.68 8.43 -9.16
N VAL A 38 -11.88 8.45 -8.59
CA VAL A 38 -12.42 9.63 -7.91
C VAL A 38 -12.31 9.47 -6.39
N PHE A 39 -11.66 10.42 -5.72
CA PHE A 39 -11.61 10.53 -4.27
C PHE A 39 -12.76 11.42 -3.79
N LEU A 40 -13.80 10.81 -3.23
CA LEU A 40 -14.99 11.50 -2.72
C LEU A 40 -14.87 11.69 -1.20
N GLY A 41 -15.01 12.92 -0.71
CA GLY A 41 -14.95 13.16 0.72
C GLY A 41 -15.23 14.60 1.16
N ASP A 42 -14.63 14.98 2.28
CA ASP A 42 -14.87 16.26 2.96
C ASP A 42 -13.69 17.25 2.83
N SER A 43 -13.41 18.02 3.89
CA SER A 43 -12.29 18.95 3.96
C SER A 43 -10.93 18.25 3.84
N ILE A 44 -10.80 17.03 4.36
CA ILE A 44 -9.54 16.26 4.29
C ILE A 44 -9.24 15.93 2.82
N THR A 45 -10.26 15.48 2.08
CA THR A 45 -10.12 15.22 0.64
C THR A 45 -9.96 16.50 -0.17
N GLN A 46 -10.63 17.59 0.22
CA GLN A 46 -10.50 18.88 -0.45
C GLN A 46 -9.06 19.40 -0.38
N GLN A 47 -8.46 19.37 0.83
CA GLN A 47 -7.04 19.72 1.02
C GLN A 47 -6.11 18.66 0.40
N GLY A 48 -6.52 17.39 0.42
CA GLY A 48 -5.84 16.27 -0.21
C GLY A 48 -5.65 16.43 -1.73
N ALA A 49 -6.55 17.14 -2.40
CA ALA A 49 -6.44 17.49 -3.82
C ALA A 49 -5.56 18.74 -4.07
N GLY A 50 -5.05 19.38 -3.01
CA GLY A 50 -4.07 20.46 -3.10
C GLY A 50 -2.66 19.97 -3.45
N LYS A 51 -1.75 20.89 -3.72
CA LYS A 51 -0.38 20.61 -4.22
C LYS A 51 0.40 19.58 -3.41
N GLU A 52 0.27 19.59 -2.08
CA GLU A 52 0.98 18.67 -1.18
C GLU A 52 0.02 17.66 -0.51
N GLY A 53 -1.19 17.54 -1.04
CA GLY A 53 -2.23 16.69 -0.48
C GLY A 53 -2.09 15.22 -0.91
N TYR A 54 -2.67 14.32 -0.13
CA TYR A 54 -2.55 12.88 -0.38
C TYR A 54 -3.13 12.43 -1.73
N VAL A 55 -4.17 13.09 -2.26
CA VAL A 55 -4.75 12.76 -3.58
C VAL A 55 -3.75 13.11 -4.68
N THR A 56 -3.10 14.26 -4.58
CA THR A 56 -2.02 14.66 -5.50
C THR A 56 -0.84 13.70 -5.42
N MET A 57 -0.43 13.30 -4.21
CA MET A 57 0.66 12.33 -4.02
C MET A 57 0.33 10.95 -4.64
N VAL A 58 -0.93 10.49 -4.53
CA VAL A 58 -1.37 9.27 -5.21
C VAL A 58 -1.28 9.45 -6.73
N ALA A 59 -1.79 10.55 -7.27
CA ALA A 59 -1.75 10.84 -8.70
C ALA A 59 -0.32 10.85 -9.25
N GLU A 60 0.60 11.52 -8.55
CA GLU A 60 2.01 11.59 -8.91
C GLU A 60 2.70 10.22 -8.87
N ALA A 61 2.43 9.42 -7.83
CA ALA A 61 2.98 8.08 -7.71
C ALA A 61 2.49 7.15 -8.84
N LEU A 62 1.19 7.18 -9.15
CA LEU A 62 0.62 6.39 -10.25
C LEU A 62 1.15 6.85 -11.61
N ALA A 63 1.25 8.16 -11.84
CA ALA A 63 1.81 8.70 -13.09
C ALA A 63 3.29 8.33 -13.28
N LYS A 64 4.03 8.17 -12.19
CA LYS A 64 5.45 7.79 -12.21
C LYS A 64 5.65 6.29 -12.38
N ASP A 65 4.97 5.48 -11.56
CA ASP A 65 5.26 4.06 -11.42
C ASP A 65 4.35 3.17 -12.30
N HIS A 66 3.24 3.73 -12.81
CA HIS A 66 2.23 3.07 -13.65
C HIS A 66 1.83 3.91 -14.87
N ALA A 67 2.79 4.62 -15.46
CA ALA A 67 2.55 5.55 -16.59
C ALA A 67 1.87 4.89 -17.80
N ASP A 68 2.14 3.59 -18.03
CA ASP A 68 1.55 2.78 -19.09
C ASP A 68 0.04 2.58 -18.93
N LEU A 69 -0.46 2.60 -17.69
CA LEU A 69 -1.88 2.44 -17.39
C LEU A 69 -2.70 3.71 -17.67
N LYS A 70 -2.09 4.88 -17.88
CA LYS A 70 -2.78 6.15 -18.21
C LYS A 70 -3.95 6.47 -17.26
N ILE A 71 -3.70 6.33 -15.97
CA ILE A 71 -4.71 6.51 -14.91
C ILE A 71 -4.99 8.00 -14.70
N GLU A 72 -6.28 8.34 -14.55
CA GLU A 72 -6.74 9.67 -14.16
C GLU A 72 -7.18 9.66 -12.69
N VAL A 73 -6.70 10.62 -11.90
CA VAL A 73 -7.07 10.78 -10.48
C VAL A 73 -7.79 12.12 -10.29
N ILE A 74 -8.95 12.08 -9.65
CA ILE A 74 -9.83 13.24 -9.45
C ILE A 74 -10.16 13.41 -7.97
N GLY A 75 -9.89 14.60 -7.42
CA GLY A 75 -10.31 14.97 -6.08
C GLY A 75 -11.70 15.61 -6.06
N ALA A 76 -12.64 15.03 -5.32
CA ALA A 76 -14.02 15.49 -5.16
C ALA A 76 -14.36 15.76 -3.68
N GLY A 77 -13.48 16.47 -2.98
CA GLY A 77 -13.67 16.86 -1.58
C GLY A 77 -14.29 18.25 -1.39
N ILE A 78 -15.18 18.41 -0.42
CA ILE A 78 -15.73 19.73 -0.04
C ILE A 78 -15.75 19.88 1.49
N SER A 79 -15.19 21.00 1.98
CA SER A 79 -15.06 21.28 3.41
C SER A 79 -16.39 21.23 4.17
N GLY A 80 -16.37 20.63 5.36
CA GLY A 80 -17.51 20.52 6.27
C GLY A 80 -18.59 19.51 5.87
N HIS A 81 -18.43 18.83 4.72
CA HIS A 81 -19.41 17.86 4.24
C HIS A 81 -19.45 16.61 5.11
N LYS A 82 -20.65 16.03 5.17
CA LYS A 82 -21.03 14.78 5.82
C LYS A 82 -21.64 13.83 4.79
N VAL A 83 -22.01 12.62 5.19
CA VAL A 83 -22.64 11.62 4.29
C VAL A 83 -23.84 12.19 3.50
N PRO A 84 -24.84 12.88 4.10
CA PRO A 84 -25.97 13.42 3.33
C PRO A 84 -25.55 14.45 2.26
N ASN A 85 -24.46 15.19 2.50
CA ASN A 85 -23.94 16.14 1.53
C ASN A 85 -23.26 15.43 0.36
N LEU A 86 -22.59 14.29 0.60
CA LEU A 86 -22.03 13.46 -0.46
C LEU A 86 -23.15 12.90 -1.35
N GLU A 87 -24.24 12.41 -0.75
CA GLU A 87 -25.38 11.87 -1.50
C GLU A 87 -25.99 12.92 -2.44
N ALA A 88 -26.18 14.14 -1.95
CA ALA A 88 -26.77 15.24 -2.70
C ALA A 88 -25.94 15.69 -3.92
N ARG A 89 -24.64 15.40 -3.94
CA ARG A 89 -23.72 15.84 -5.01
C ARG A 89 -23.07 14.69 -5.78
N LEU A 90 -23.44 13.44 -5.48
CA LEU A 90 -22.79 12.25 -6.03
C LEU A 90 -22.78 12.26 -7.56
N ASP A 91 -23.90 12.63 -8.20
CA ASP A 91 -23.98 12.66 -9.67
C ASP A 91 -22.98 13.65 -10.26
N LYS A 92 -23.14 14.92 -9.91
CA LYS A 92 -22.36 16.04 -10.47
C LYS A 92 -20.85 15.88 -10.24
N ASP A 93 -20.47 15.50 -9.03
CA ASP A 93 -19.07 15.55 -8.62
C ASP A 93 -18.33 14.23 -8.89
N VAL A 94 -19.07 13.12 -9.04
CA VAL A 94 -18.50 11.78 -9.19
C VAL A 94 -19.04 11.05 -10.41
N LEU A 95 -20.33 10.72 -10.47
CA LEU A 95 -20.85 9.81 -11.50
C LEU A 95 -20.79 10.39 -12.91
N ASP A 96 -20.99 11.70 -13.06
CA ASP A 96 -20.86 12.43 -14.33
C ASP A 96 -19.41 12.49 -14.84
N LYS A 97 -18.45 12.15 -13.98
CA LYS A 97 -17.04 11.97 -14.38
C LYS A 97 -16.79 10.59 -14.97
N ASN A 98 -17.77 9.69 -15.06
CA ASN A 98 -17.60 8.31 -15.52
C ASN A 98 -16.42 7.60 -14.83
N PRO A 99 -16.43 7.48 -13.49
CA PRO A 99 -15.37 6.83 -12.75
C PRO A 99 -15.34 5.34 -13.05
N THR A 100 -14.16 4.73 -12.94
CA THR A 100 -14.02 3.27 -12.84
C THR A 100 -13.89 2.84 -11.38
N LYS A 101 -13.35 3.70 -10.52
CA LYS A 101 -13.19 3.48 -9.09
C LYS A 101 -13.55 4.73 -8.30
N VAL A 102 -14.17 4.56 -7.13
CA VAL A 102 -14.51 5.68 -6.23
C VAL A 102 -14.07 5.34 -4.81
N ILE A 103 -13.14 6.12 -4.28
CA ILE A 103 -12.70 6.01 -2.88
C ILE A 103 -13.50 7.01 -2.04
N ILE A 104 -14.30 6.49 -1.13
CA ILE A 104 -15.14 7.27 -0.21
C ILE A 104 -14.37 7.46 1.10
N TYR A 105 -13.97 8.69 1.42
CA TYR A 105 -13.34 9.05 2.68
C TYR A 105 -14.14 10.13 3.40
N ILE A 106 -14.94 9.71 4.38
CA ILE A 106 -15.93 10.54 5.09
C ILE A 106 -16.12 10.04 6.53
N GLY A 107 -16.80 10.83 7.36
CA GLY A 107 -17.23 10.44 8.71
C GLY A 107 -16.68 11.31 9.83
N ILE A 108 -15.60 12.07 9.58
CA ILE A 108 -15.06 12.98 10.60
C ILE A 108 -16.09 14.05 10.97
N ASN A 109 -16.68 14.73 9.98
CA ASN A 109 -17.66 15.78 10.25
C ASN A 109 -18.99 15.23 10.78
N ASP A 110 -19.33 13.98 10.42
CA ASP A 110 -20.51 13.28 10.93
C ASP A 110 -20.43 13.13 12.46
N VAL A 111 -19.23 12.87 12.99
CA VAL A 111 -18.94 12.78 14.42
C VAL A 111 -18.61 14.14 15.03
N TRP A 112 -17.64 14.88 14.48
CA TRP A 112 -17.11 16.10 15.08
C TRP A 112 -18.17 17.20 15.23
N HIS A 113 -19.04 17.37 14.22
CA HIS A 113 -20.10 18.38 14.29
C HIS A 113 -21.24 18.02 15.26
N SER A 114 -21.29 16.79 15.79
CA SER A 114 -22.27 16.39 16.82
C SER A 114 -22.14 17.22 18.10
N GLN A 115 -20.93 17.71 18.40
CA GLN A 115 -20.67 18.63 19.52
C GLN A 115 -21.45 19.96 19.40
N SER A 116 -21.88 20.31 18.18
CA SER A 116 -22.72 21.48 17.89
C SER A 116 -24.14 21.12 17.47
N GLY A 117 -24.57 19.86 17.66
CA GLY A 117 -25.88 19.36 17.24
C GLY A 117 -26.06 19.22 15.73
N ARG A 118 -24.98 19.26 14.94
CA ARG A 118 -24.99 19.20 13.46
C ARG A 118 -24.31 17.96 12.89
N GLY A 119 -24.11 16.94 13.71
CA GLY A 119 -23.63 15.63 13.28
C GLY A 119 -24.67 14.90 12.43
N THR A 120 -24.31 13.74 11.91
CA THR A 120 -25.25 12.81 11.27
C THR A 120 -25.69 11.79 12.33
N SER A 121 -26.91 11.24 12.27
CA SER A 121 -27.25 10.10 13.13
C SER A 121 -26.49 8.85 12.69
N LYS A 122 -26.33 7.85 13.57
CA LYS A 122 -25.68 6.58 13.19
C LYS A 122 -26.45 5.86 12.09
N GLU A 123 -27.78 5.89 12.18
CA GLU A 123 -28.70 5.28 11.23
C GLU A 123 -28.61 5.94 9.85
N ASP A 124 -28.61 7.28 9.79
CA ASP A 124 -28.47 8.01 8.53
C ASP A 124 -27.08 7.86 7.92
N PHE A 125 -26.05 7.79 8.77
CA PHE A 125 -24.68 7.54 8.35
C PHE A 125 -24.54 6.15 7.71
N GLU A 126 -25.01 5.10 8.39
CA GLU A 126 -25.01 3.72 7.88
C GLU A 126 -25.79 3.61 6.56
N ALA A 127 -27.03 4.10 6.54
CA ALA A 127 -27.89 4.01 5.38
C ALA A 127 -27.36 4.83 4.19
N GLY A 128 -26.81 6.02 4.46
CA GLY A 128 -26.23 6.88 3.43
C GLY A 128 -24.96 6.29 2.81
N LEU A 129 -24.06 5.69 3.60
CA LEU A 129 -22.92 4.96 3.06
C LEU A 129 -23.35 3.80 2.15
N GLY A 130 -24.36 3.03 2.57
CA GLY A 130 -24.95 1.97 1.75
C GLY A 130 -25.51 2.50 0.43
N ARG A 131 -26.27 3.60 0.45
CA ARG A 131 -26.81 4.23 -0.77
C ARG A 131 -25.71 4.75 -1.70
N LEU A 132 -24.66 5.39 -1.17
CA LEU A 132 -23.51 5.82 -1.97
C LEU A 132 -22.88 4.64 -2.72
N ILE A 133 -22.59 3.54 -2.00
CA ILE A 133 -22.01 2.31 -2.57
C ILE A 133 -22.89 1.74 -3.68
N THR A 134 -24.20 1.59 -3.43
CA THR A 134 -25.15 1.07 -4.42
C THR A 134 -25.14 1.91 -5.69
N ARG A 135 -25.25 3.24 -5.56
CA ARG A 135 -25.30 4.15 -6.72
C ARG A 135 -24.00 4.16 -7.52
N ILE A 136 -22.85 4.05 -6.86
CA ILE A 136 -21.54 3.95 -7.53
C ILE A 136 -21.47 2.67 -8.38
N ARG A 137 -21.94 1.54 -7.83
CA ARG A 137 -22.00 0.26 -8.55
C ARG A 137 -22.99 0.28 -9.72
N GLU A 138 -24.16 0.88 -9.54
CA GLU A 138 -25.14 1.04 -10.62
C GLU A 138 -24.58 1.82 -11.81
N LYS A 139 -23.59 2.70 -11.57
CA LYS A 139 -22.86 3.42 -12.62
C LYS A 139 -21.75 2.59 -13.27
N GLY A 140 -21.45 1.40 -12.76
CA GLY A 140 -20.40 0.50 -13.24
C GLY A 140 -19.01 0.75 -12.64
N ALA A 141 -18.92 1.52 -11.54
CA ALA A 141 -17.65 1.80 -10.86
C ALA A 141 -17.49 0.93 -9.60
N THR A 142 -16.25 0.63 -9.23
CA THR A 142 -15.90 -0.08 -8.00
C THR A 142 -15.78 0.90 -6.82
N PRO A 143 -16.65 0.84 -5.81
CA PRO A 143 -16.49 1.63 -4.60
C PRO A 143 -15.39 1.03 -3.71
N LEU A 144 -14.66 1.89 -3.02
CA LEU A 144 -13.80 1.58 -1.88
C LEU A 144 -14.22 2.48 -0.72
N LEU A 145 -14.25 1.94 0.50
CA LEU A 145 -14.69 2.69 1.68
C LEU A 145 -13.55 2.88 2.66
N CYS A 146 -13.30 4.11 3.07
CA CYS A 146 -12.41 4.41 4.19
C CYS A 146 -13.20 4.52 5.49
N THR A 147 -12.61 4.08 6.60
CA THR A 147 -13.05 4.59 7.91
C THR A 147 -12.62 6.06 8.06
N ALA A 148 -13.28 6.81 8.95
CA ALA A 148 -12.76 8.11 9.39
C ALA A 148 -11.36 7.92 10.01
N SER A 149 -10.52 8.95 10.06
CA SER A 149 -9.18 8.85 10.66
C SER A 149 -9.23 8.96 12.19
N VAL A 150 -9.01 10.15 12.74
CA VAL A 150 -8.93 10.44 14.18
C VAL A 150 -9.50 11.85 14.47
N ILE A 151 -9.91 12.09 15.72
CA ILE A 151 -10.24 13.43 16.24
C ILE A 151 -9.40 13.67 17.49
N GLY A 152 -8.16 14.09 17.27
CA GLY A 152 -7.10 14.13 18.28
C GLY A 152 -6.21 12.89 18.21
N GLU A 153 -4.97 13.05 18.67
CA GLU A 153 -3.90 12.06 18.52
C GLU A 153 -3.41 11.49 19.85
N LYS A 154 -4.09 11.80 20.96
CA LYS A 154 -3.76 11.19 22.26
C LYS A 154 -4.06 9.70 22.22
N THR A 155 -3.20 8.88 22.83
CA THR A 155 -3.26 7.41 22.78
C THR A 155 -3.72 6.75 24.06
N ASP A 156 -3.99 7.55 25.10
CA ASP A 156 -4.49 7.12 26.40
C ASP A 156 -6.03 7.06 26.47
N GLY A 157 -6.73 7.34 25.36
CA GLY A 157 -8.19 7.36 25.30
C GLY A 157 -8.82 8.64 25.87
N SER A 158 -8.03 9.70 26.10
CA SER A 158 -8.53 10.96 26.65
C SER A 158 -9.05 11.96 25.61
N ASN A 159 -9.23 11.57 24.34
CA ASN A 159 -9.90 12.45 23.37
C ASN A 159 -11.42 12.36 23.54
N ASP A 160 -12.09 13.52 23.57
CA ASP A 160 -13.53 13.63 23.88
C ASP A 160 -14.44 12.76 23.00
N LEU A 161 -14.04 12.49 21.75
CA LEU A 161 -14.86 11.81 20.75
C LEU A 161 -14.36 10.41 20.40
N ASP A 162 -13.39 9.84 21.13
CA ASP A 162 -12.82 8.53 20.79
C ASP A 162 -13.89 7.43 20.71
N THR A 163 -14.75 7.34 21.73
CA THR A 163 -15.83 6.34 21.75
C THR A 163 -16.79 6.51 20.58
N MET A 164 -17.27 7.74 20.35
CA MET A 164 -18.22 7.99 19.28
C MET A 164 -17.57 7.75 17.91
N LEU A 165 -16.35 8.21 17.69
CA LEU A 165 -15.63 7.99 16.43
C LEU A 165 -15.41 6.49 16.17
N ALA A 166 -15.06 5.72 17.22
CA ALA A 166 -14.93 4.27 17.12
C ALA A 166 -16.24 3.61 16.67
N GLU A 167 -17.40 4.04 17.21
CA GLU A 167 -18.70 3.51 16.79
C GLU A 167 -19.01 3.79 15.31
N TYR A 168 -18.68 4.98 14.79
CA TYR A 168 -18.88 5.30 13.36
C TYR A 168 -17.88 4.56 12.46
N CYS A 169 -16.66 4.32 12.93
CA CYS A 169 -15.70 3.48 12.22
C CYS A 169 -16.17 2.02 12.18
N GLU A 170 -16.76 1.51 13.26
CA GLU A 170 -17.40 0.17 13.27
C GLU A 170 -18.59 0.08 12.31
N ILE A 171 -19.41 1.13 12.20
CA ILE A 171 -20.46 1.20 11.18
C ILE A 171 -19.85 1.13 9.78
N SER A 172 -18.78 1.90 9.51
CA SER A 172 -18.10 1.88 8.21
C SER A 172 -17.53 0.49 7.89
N ARG A 173 -16.92 -0.19 8.87
CA ARG A 173 -16.45 -1.59 8.74
C ARG A 173 -17.59 -2.55 8.40
N LYS A 174 -18.73 -2.45 9.11
CA LYS A 174 -19.92 -3.27 8.86
C LYS A 174 -20.50 -3.02 7.47
N VAL A 175 -20.62 -1.76 7.06
CA VAL A 175 -21.11 -1.40 5.72
C VAL A 175 -20.21 -1.96 4.63
N ALA A 176 -18.89 -1.82 4.77
CA ALA A 176 -17.93 -2.41 3.83
C ALA A 176 -18.10 -3.94 3.73
N ALA A 177 -18.15 -4.63 4.86
CA ALA A 177 -18.30 -6.09 4.91
C ALA A 177 -19.64 -6.55 4.32
N ALA A 178 -20.75 -5.94 4.73
CA ALA A 178 -22.10 -6.27 4.25
C ALA A 178 -22.24 -6.08 2.74
N ASN A 179 -21.57 -5.05 2.20
CA ASN A 179 -21.60 -4.76 0.78
C ASN A 179 -20.46 -5.41 0.00
N LYS A 180 -19.54 -6.16 0.63
CA LYS A 180 -18.34 -6.73 0.00
C LYS A 180 -17.48 -5.67 -0.72
N VAL A 181 -17.35 -4.51 -0.10
CA VAL A 181 -16.51 -3.41 -0.57
C VAL A 181 -15.17 -3.46 0.14
N GLN A 182 -14.08 -3.22 -0.59
CA GLN A 182 -12.77 -3.12 0.03
C GLN A 182 -12.73 -1.96 1.03
N LEU A 183 -12.32 -2.28 2.26
CA LEU A 183 -12.15 -1.32 3.33
C LEU A 183 -10.70 -0.82 3.37
N ILE A 184 -10.52 0.50 3.44
CA ILE A 184 -9.26 1.16 3.80
C ILE A 184 -9.40 1.64 5.25
N ASP A 185 -8.97 0.82 6.21
CA ASP A 185 -9.19 1.11 7.63
C ASP A 185 -8.20 2.15 8.19
N LEU A 186 -8.41 3.41 7.82
CA LEU A 186 -7.59 4.55 8.23
C LEU A 186 -7.63 4.76 9.74
N ASN A 187 -8.76 4.57 10.42
CA ASN A 187 -8.82 4.65 11.88
C ASN A 187 -7.82 3.71 12.56
N LYS A 188 -7.81 2.43 12.14
CA LYS A 188 -6.85 1.45 12.65
C LYS A 188 -5.41 1.85 12.32
N ALA A 189 -5.14 2.20 11.06
CA ALA A 189 -3.80 2.56 10.60
C ALA A 189 -3.23 3.80 11.33
N PHE A 190 -4.07 4.83 11.55
CA PHE A 190 -3.70 6.01 12.33
C PHE A 190 -3.39 5.62 13.78
N TRP A 191 -4.25 4.83 14.42
CA TRP A 191 -4.02 4.40 15.80
C TRP A 191 -2.71 3.65 15.98
N GLU A 192 -2.42 2.70 15.10
CA GLU A 192 -1.16 1.93 15.13
C GLU A 192 0.05 2.85 14.94
N HIS A 193 -0.01 3.76 13.95
CA HIS A 193 1.07 4.69 13.70
C HIS A 193 1.29 5.66 14.86
N ILE A 194 0.22 6.28 15.36
CA ILE A 194 0.31 7.29 16.43
C ILE A 194 0.79 6.63 17.72
N LYS A 195 0.31 5.44 18.09
CA LYS A 195 0.83 4.69 19.26
C LYS A 195 2.33 4.44 19.20
N ALA A 196 2.85 4.13 18.02
CA ALA A 196 4.28 3.90 17.83
C ALA A 196 5.11 5.20 17.80
N ASN A 197 4.51 6.34 17.46
CA ASN A 197 5.23 7.59 17.15
C ASN A 197 4.83 8.78 18.03
N ASN A 198 3.97 8.60 19.02
CA ASN A 198 3.50 9.64 19.95
C ASN A 198 3.77 9.30 21.43
N PRO A 199 5.04 9.05 21.84
CA PRO A 199 5.36 8.70 23.22
C PRO A 199 5.01 9.80 24.22
N GLU A 200 4.90 11.05 23.75
CA GLU A 200 4.56 12.22 24.55
C GLU A 200 3.04 12.47 24.66
N ASN A 201 2.21 11.60 24.07
CA ASN A 201 0.75 11.70 24.11
C ASN A 201 0.22 13.07 23.66
N LYS A 202 0.83 13.64 22.61
CA LYS A 202 0.45 14.92 22.02
C LYS A 202 -0.97 14.83 21.46
N ASP A 203 -1.72 15.93 21.54
CA ASP A 203 -3.09 16.00 21.01
C ASP A 203 -3.14 16.14 19.49
N ARG A 204 -2.04 16.60 18.86
CA ARG A 204 -1.86 16.77 17.41
C ARG A 204 -0.37 16.86 17.06
N GLY A 205 -0.07 16.88 15.76
CA GLY A 205 1.27 17.15 15.21
C GLY A 205 1.99 15.90 14.69
N ILE A 206 1.46 14.71 14.93
CA ILE A 206 2.00 13.44 14.43
C ILE A 206 1.57 13.26 12.98
N LEU A 207 0.26 13.13 12.72
CA LEU A 207 -0.31 13.01 11.36
C LEU A 207 -1.25 14.16 11.01
N THR A 208 -1.73 14.91 12.00
CA THR A 208 -2.68 16.02 11.84
C THR A 208 -2.06 17.34 12.32
N GLY A 209 -2.50 18.44 11.72
CA GLY A 209 -2.10 19.79 12.13
C GLY A 209 -3.00 20.37 13.22
N ASP A 210 -4.30 20.05 13.20
CA ASP A 210 -5.33 20.65 14.05
C ASP A 210 -6.24 19.61 14.72
N ARG A 211 -5.71 18.40 14.97
CA ARG A 211 -6.40 17.21 15.47
C ARG A 211 -7.23 16.44 14.42
N VAL A 212 -7.44 17.00 13.23
CA VAL A 212 -8.29 16.40 12.18
C VAL A 212 -7.60 16.44 10.80
N HIS A 213 -7.24 17.62 10.33
CA HIS A 213 -6.68 17.83 9.01
C HIS A 213 -5.22 17.39 8.96
N LEU A 214 -4.88 16.70 7.88
CA LEU A 214 -3.57 16.07 7.71
C LEU A 214 -2.46 17.12 7.61
N ASN A 215 -1.38 16.91 8.36
CA ASN A 215 -0.12 17.62 8.11
C ASN A 215 0.63 16.95 6.94
N LYS A 216 1.87 17.38 6.65
CA LYS A 216 2.69 16.78 5.58
C LYS A 216 2.90 15.27 5.76
N ALA A 217 3.20 14.82 6.99
CA ALA A 217 3.38 13.41 7.31
C ALA A 217 2.07 12.62 7.18
N GLY A 218 0.94 13.20 7.62
CA GLY A 218 -0.40 12.64 7.45
C GLY A 218 -0.79 12.44 5.99
N ASN A 219 -0.53 13.43 5.12
CA ASN A 219 -0.81 13.32 3.70
C ASN A 219 0.00 12.19 3.06
N ALA A 220 1.30 12.10 3.36
CA ALA A 220 2.14 11.00 2.88
C ALA A 220 1.69 9.63 3.41
N PHE A 221 1.29 9.57 4.69
CA PHE A 221 0.80 8.35 5.32
C PHE A 221 -0.49 7.86 4.66
N VAL A 222 -1.49 8.74 4.49
CA VAL A 222 -2.75 8.40 3.83
C VAL A 222 -2.52 8.01 2.38
N ALA A 223 -1.69 8.74 1.64
CA ALA A 223 -1.36 8.40 0.25
C ALA A 223 -0.81 6.97 0.13
N LYS A 224 0.06 6.55 1.07
CA LYS A 224 0.57 5.16 1.12
C LYS A 224 -0.55 4.14 1.34
N GLN A 225 -1.51 4.41 2.22
CA GLN A 225 -2.66 3.51 2.44
C GLN A 225 -3.52 3.39 1.17
N MET A 226 -3.76 4.50 0.48
CA MET A 226 -4.53 4.51 -0.77
C MET A 226 -3.83 3.74 -1.89
N LEU A 227 -2.52 3.95 -2.07
CA LEU A 227 -1.72 3.21 -3.04
C LEU A 227 -1.72 1.70 -2.74
N ALA A 228 -1.55 1.32 -1.48
CA ALA A 228 -1.64 -0.08 -1.07
C ALA A 228 -3.01 -0.69 -1.38
N ALA A 229 -4.09 0.03 -1.10
CA ALA A 229 -5.45 -0.41 -1.41
C ALA A 229 -5.68 -0.61 -2.92
N LEU A 230 -5.06 0.21 -3.76
CA LEU A 230 -5.12 0.10 -5.22
C LEU A 230 -4.19 -0.98 -5.79
N GLY A 231 -3.46 -1.72 -4.95
CA GLY A 231 -2.43 -2.67 -5.41
C GLY A 231 -1.20 -2.00 -6.02
N ALA A 232 -1.02 -0.71 -5.75
CA ALA A 232 0.04 0.17 -6.23
C ALA A 232 0.98 0.60 -5.10
N ALA A 233 0.96 -0.10 -3.96
CA ALA A 233 2.01 0.09 -2.96
C ALA A 233 3.34 -0.11 -3.67
N THR A 234 4.24 0.86 -3.54
CA THR A 234 5.63 0.64 -3.90
C THR A 234 6.07 -0.58 -3.13
N GLU A 235 6.26 -1.70 -3.84
CA GLU A 235 7.13 -2.78 -3.39
C GLU A 235 8.34 -2.07 -2.79
N THR A 236 8.57 -2.22 -1.49
CA THR A 236 9.83 -1.79 -0.93
C THR A 236 10.86 -2.55 -1.74
N LYS A 237 11.57 -1.89 -2.66
CA LYS A 237 12.61 -2.54 -3.47
C LYS A 237 13.60 -3.14 -2.48
N GLN A 238 13.41 -4.42 -2.19
CA GLN A 238 14.20 -5.17 -1.24
C GLN A 238 15.60 -5.20 -1.83
N THR A 239 16.53 -4.49 -1.20
CA THR A 239 17.92 -4.53 -1.66
C THR A 239 18.52 -5.85 -1.20
N LEU A 240 19.09 -6.61 -2.13
CA LEU A 240 19.83 -7.82 -1.82
C LEU A 240 21.26 -7.43 -1.45
N ARG A 241 21.72 -7.91 -0.30
CA ARG A 241 23.13 -7.87 0.12
C ARG A 241 23.75 -9.24 -0.10
N HIS A 242 24.84 -9.26 -0.86
CA HIS A 242 25.73 -10.40 -1.03
C HIS A 242 26.98 -10.13 -0.21
N VAL A 243 27.10 -10.81 0.93
CA VAL A 243 28.23 -10.66 1.85
C VAL A 243 29.26 -11.74 1.55
N VAL A 244 30.52 -11.34 1.40
CA VAL A 244 31.64 -12.25 1.16
C VAL A 244 32.74 -11.96 2.18
N LEU A 245 33.19 -12.97 2.90
CA LEU A 245 34.33 -12.88 3.81
C LEU A 245 35.48 -13.72 3.29
N PHE A 246 36.69 -13.17 3.31
CA PHE A 246 37.91 -13.86 2.89
C PHE A 246 38.81 -14.17 4.06
N LYS A 247 39.28 -15.42 4.09
CA LYS A 247 40.42 -15.89 4.85
C LYS A 247 41.53 -16.22 3.86
N PHE A 248 42.62 -15.45 3.88
CA PHE A 248 43.78 -15.67 3.03
C PHE A 248 44.68 -16.77 3.59
N LYS A 249 45.45 -17.42 2.73
CA LYS A 249 46.52 -18.35 3.16
C LYS A 249 47.67 -17.57 3.79
N ASP A 250 48.42 -18.23 4.66
CA ASP A 250 49.51 -17.62 5.44
C ASP A 250 50.68 -17.14 4.58
N ASP A 251 50.85 -17.68 3.37
CA ASP A 251 51.92 -17.35 2.42
C ASP A 251 51.59 -16.17 1.48
N VAL A 252 50.38 -15.60 1.57
CA VAL A 252 49.95 -14.48 0.73
C VAL A 252 50.49 -13.16 1.27
N THR A 253 51.19 -12.40 0.43
CA THR A 253 51.77 -11.12 0.84
C THR A 253 50.71 -10.01 0.92
N LYS A 254 51.03 -8.93 1.64
CA LYS A 254 50.13 -7.76 1.74
C LYS A 254 49.81 -7.14 0.38
N GLU A 255 50.78 -7.13 -0.52
CA GLU A 255 50.63 -6.61 -1.88
C GLU A 255 49.66 -7.49 -2.68
N GLN A 256 49.73 -8.80 -2.52
CA GLN A 256 48.79 -9.73 -3.15
C GLN A 256 47.37 -9.63 -2.57
N VAL A 257 47.24 -9.35 -1.27
CA VAL A 257 45.94 -9.05 -0.66
C VAL A 257 45.37 -7.75 -1.22
N GLN A 258 46.18 -6.69 -1.31
CA GLN A 258 45.75 -5.41 -1.84
C GLN A 258 45.33 -5.52 -3.32
N GLU A 259 46.05 -6.30 -4.13
CA GLU A 259 45.68 -6.57 -5.52
C GLU A 259 44.29 -7.23 -5.63
N VAL A 260 43.95 -8.15 -4.72
CA VAL A 260 42.61 -8.76 -4.65
C VAL A 260 41.55 -7.72 -4.31
N VAL A 261 41.81 -6.89 -3.30
CA VAL A 261 40.89 -5.83 -2.87
C VAL A 261 40.62 -4.85 -4.02
N ASP A 262 41.67 -4.36 -4.68
CA ASP A 262 41.57 -3.41 -5.78
C ASP A 262 40.82 -4.03 -6.97
N ALA A 263 41.08 -5.29 -7.29
CA ALA A 263 40.40 -6.01 -8.35
C ALA A 263 38.89 -6.18 -8.06
N PHE A 264 38.52 -6.46 -6.81
CA PHE A 264 37.11 -6.58 -6.43
C PHE A 264 36.42 -5.20 -6.46
N ALA A 265 37.07 -4.17 -5.91
CA ALA A 265 36.57 -2.80 -5.90
C ALA A 265 36.39 -2.19 -7.31
N ALA A 266 37.05 -2.76 -8.33
CA ALA A 266 36.87 -2.37 -9.72
C ALA A 266 35.65 -3.03 -10.41
N LEU A 267 35.02 -4.05 -9.82
CA LEU A 267 33.88 -4.74 -10.45
C LEU A 267 32.64 -3.86 -10.66
N PRO A 268 32.26 -2.93 -9.76
CA PRO A 268 31.09 -2.06 -9.99
C PRO A 268 31.17 -1.25 -11.29
N ALA A 269 32.38 -0.84 -11.71
CA ALA A 269 32.58 -0.13 -12.97
C ALA A 269 32.43 -1.03 -14.21
N LYS A 270 32.48 -2.36 -14.04
CA LYS A 270 32.44 -3.36 -15.12
C LYS A 270 31.11 -4.12 -15.17
N ILE A 271 30.34 -4.13 -14.08
CA ILE A 271 29.13 -4.93 -13.94
C ILE A 271 27.98 -4.02 -13.47
N PRO A 272 27.17 -3.49 -14.40
CA PRO A 272 26.12 -2.50 -14.08
C PRO A 272 25.04 -2.98 -13.12
N THR A 273 24.89 -4.30 -12.91
CA THR A 273 23.92 -4.85 -11.97
C THR A 273 24.34 -4.67 -10.50
N ILE A 274 25.61 -4.36 -10.24
CA ILE A 274 26.09 -3.98 -8.90
C ILE A 274 25.65 -2.55 -8.59
N THR A 275 24.75 -2.40 -7.62
CA THR A 275 24.19 -1.10 -7.22
C THR A 275 24.91 -0.46 -6.04
N GLY A 276 25.82 -1.20 -5.39
CA GLY A 276 26.62 -0.75 -4.25
C GLY A 276 27.72 -1.74 -3.92
N PHE A 277 28.84 -1.22 -3.41
CA PHE A 277 30.00 -2.02 -3.02
C PHE A 277 30.70 -1.37 -1.82
N GLU A 278 30.87 -2.13 -0.76
CA GLU A 278 31.57 -1.73 0.45
C GLU A 278 32.53 -2.84 0.88
N TRP A 279 33.66 -2.47 1.48
CA TRP A 279 34.62 -3.45 2.01
C TRP A 279 35.39 -2.91 3.22
N GLY A 280 35.99 -3.81 3.99
CA GLY A 280 36.86 -3.47 5.11
C GLY A 280 37.54 -4.70 5.72
N THR A 281 38.35 -4.46 6.75
CA THR A 281 39.03 -5.52 7.52
C THR A 281 38.33 -5.76 8.85
N ASP A 282 38.46 -6.97 9.40
CA ASP A 282 37.93 -7.30 10.72
C ASP A 282 38.54 -6.39 11.81
N VAL A 283 37.66 -5.84 12.64
CA VAL A 283 37.99 -5.03 13.83
C VAL A 283 37.14 -5.47 15.03
N SER A 284 36.54 -6.66 14.97
CA SER A 284 35.64 -7.15 16.01
C SER A 284 36.39 -7.47 17.30
N ILE A 285 35.95 -6.86 18.40
CA ILE A 285 36.47 -7.14 19.74
C ILE A 285 35.95 -8.47 20.33
N GLU A 286 34.99 -9.11 19.66
CA GLU A 286 34.40 -10.37 20.12
C GLU A 286 35.27 -11.60 19.83
N ASN A 287 36.34 -11.45 19.04
CA ASN A 287 37.29 -12.52 18.70
C ASN A 287 36.64 -13.78 18.07
N LYS A 288 35.54 -13.62 17.34
CA LYS A 288 34.78 -14.72 16.68
C LYS A 288 34.96 -14.77 15.17
N ALA A 289 35.91 -14.02 14.61
CA ALA A 289 36.11 -13.91 13.17
C ALA A 289 36.59 -15.21 12.48
N ALA A 290 36.94 -16.25 13.24
CA ALA A 290 37.34 -17.56 12.71
C ALA A 290 38.46 -17.51 11.63
N GLY A 291 39.34 -16.51 11.73
CA GLY A 291 40.45 -16.28 10.80
C GLY A 291 40.07 -15.50 9.53
N PHE A 292 38.80 -15.17 9.30
CA PHE A 292 38.41 -14.24 8.24
C PHE A 292 38.91 -12.84 8.58
N THR A 293 39.54 -12.17 7.61
CA THR A 293 40.19 -10.87 7.85
C THR A 293 39.61 -9.73 7.02
N HIS A 294 38.95 -10.05 5.90
CA HIS A 294 38.39 -9.06 4.99
C HIS A 294 36.92 -9.38 4.71
N GLY A 295 36.07 -8.36 4.78
CA GLY A 295 34.66 -8.45 4.45
C GLY A 295 34.27 -7.53 3.31
N PHE A 296 33.38 -8.01 2.46
CA PHE A 296 32.86 -7.32 1.28
C PHE A 296 31.34 -7.41 1.29
N VAL A 297 30.67 -6.33 0.90
CA VAL A 297 29.23 -6.28 0.70
C VAL A 297 28.97 -5.78 -0.70
N VAL A 298 28.32 -6.62 -1.52
CA VAL A 298 27.88 -6.27 -2.86
C VAL A 298 26.37 -6.14 -2.84
N SER A 299 25.86 -5.08 -3.44
CA SER A 299 24.43 -4.75 -3.43
C SER A 299 23.80 -4.95 -4.80
N PHE A 300 22.62 -5.54 -4.81
CA PHE A 300 21.83 -5.78 -6.01
C PHE A 300 20.38 -5.32 -5.80
N ALA A 301 19.72 -4.89 -6.87
CA ALA A 301 18.30 -4.52 -6.81
C ALA A 301 17.39 -5.76 -6.72
N THR A 302 17.83 -6.90 -7.25
CA THR A 302 17.07 -8.16 -7.26
C THR A 302 17.99 -9.39 -7.10
N ALA A 303 17.41 -10.56 -6.82
CA ALA A 303 18.14 -11.84 -6.86
C ALA A 303 18.69 -12.16 -8.26
N LYS A 304 17.93 -11.82 -9.30
CA LYS A 304 18.36 -12.04 -10.69
C LYS A 304 19.63 -11.25 -11.03
N ASP A 305 19.74 -10.01 -10.55
CA ASP A 305 20.93 -9.17 -10.78
C ASP A 305 22.21 -9.79 -10.22
N ARG A 306 22.12 -10.45 -9.04
CA ARG A 306 23.20 -11.26 -8.47
C ARG A 306 23.48 -12.49 -9.32
N ASP A 307 22.43 -13.19 -9.76
CA ASP A 307 22.56 -14.41 -10.56
C ASP A 307 23.21 -14.13 -11.92
N ASP A 308 23.01 -12.94 -12.49
CA ASP A 308 23.68 -12.47 -13.70
C ASP A 308 25.13 -12.00 -13.43
N TYR A 309 25.40 -11.48 -12.22
CA TYR A 309 26.75 -11.11 -11.77
C TYR A 309 27.68 -12.32 -11.59
N ILE A 310 27.20 -13.42 -11.01
CA ILE A 310 28.01 -14.61 -10.69
C ILE A 310 28.75 -15.18 -11.94
N PRO A 311 28.11 -15.42 -13.09
CA PRO A 311 28.77 -15.91 -14.30
C PRO A 311 29.41 -14.80 -15.14
N HIS A 312 29.34 -13.53 -14.71
CA HIS A 312 29.84 -12.41 -15.52
C HIS A 312 31.35 -12.55 -15.78
N PRO A 313 31.84 -12.31 -17.02
CA PRO A 313 33.26 -12.50 -17.34
C PRO A 313 34.23 -11.76 -16.42
N ALA A 314 33.91 -10.51 -16.06
CA ALA A 314 34.74 -9.73 -15.12
C ALA A 314 34.79 -10.33 -13.71
N HIS A 315 33.69 -10.93 -13.23
CA HIS A 315 33.68 -11.63 -11.95
C HIS A 315 34.46 -12.96 -12.04
N ALA A 316 34.32 -13.70 -13.14
CA ALA A 316 35.09 -14.92 -13.36
C ALA A 316 36.61 -14.67 -13.39
N GLU A 317 37.08 -13.57 -14.01
CA GLU A 317 38.49 -13.17 -13.97
C GLU A 317 38.95 -12.82 -12.55
N PHE A 318 38.11 -12.13 -11.78
CA PHE A 318 38.38 -11.88 -10.37
C PHE A 318 38.49 -13.18 -9.56
N VAL A 319 37.59 -14.16 -9.77
CA VAL A 319 37.63 -15.47 -9.10
C VAL A 319 38.93 -16.21 -9.40
N LYS A 320 39.43 -16.16 -10.64
CA LYS A 320 40.73 -16.76 -11.02
C LYS A 320 41.91 -16.11 -10.28
N LEU A 321 41.86 -14.80 -10.07
CA LEU A 321 42.88 -14.06 -9.32
C LEU A 321 42.89 -14.44 -7.83
N VAL A 322 41.72 -14.43 -7.19
CA VAL A 322 41.60 -14.60 -5.73
C VAL A 322 41.63 -16.06 -5.27
N GLY A 323 41.07 -16.99 -6.06
CA GLY A 323 40.90 -18.40 -5.67
C GLY A 323 42.17 -19.08 -5.15
N PRO A 324 43.34 -18.97 -5.83
CA PRO A 324 44.59 -19.56 -5.35
C PRO A 324 45.11 -18.99 -4.03
N ARG A 325 44.65 -17.79 -3.62
CA ARG A 325 45.14 -17.03 -2.46
C ARG A 325 44.27 -17.24 -1.21
N LEU A 326 43.10 -17.85 -1.34
CA LEU A 326 42.18 -18.06 -0.22
C LEU A 326 42.43 -19.41 0.45
N ASP A 327 42.46 -19.40 1.79
CA ASP A 327 42.31 -20.58 2.63
C ASP A 327 40.81 -20.92 2.77
N ASN A 328 39.96 -19.90 2.93
CA ASN A 328 38.52 -20.08 2.99
C ASN A 328 37.73 -18.86 2.49
N VAL A 329 36.49 -19.10 2.07
CA VAL A 329 35.51 -18.08 1.68
C VAL A 329 34.17 -18.38 2.35
N LEU A 330 33.55 -17.36 2.93
CA LEU A 330 32.18 -17.44 3.46
C LEU A 330 31.30 -16.48 2.68
N VAL A 331 30.16 -16.98 2.21
CA VAL A 331 29.18 -16.20 1.44
C VAL A 331 27.84 -16.25 2.14
N PHE A 332 27.19 -15.08 2.29
CA PHE A 332 25.87 -14.97 2.90
C PHE A 332 25.02 -13.91 2.20
N ASP A 333 23.86 -14.32 1.69
CA ASP A 333 22.94 -13.46 0.96
C ASP A 333 21.69 -13.19 1.78
N PHE A 334 21.24 -11.93 1.82
CA PHE A 334 19.97 -11.57 2.45
C PHE A 334 19.35 -10.32 1.84
N PHE A 335 18.02 -10.29 1.82
CA PHE A 335 17.28 -9.06 1.56
C PHE A 335 17.21 -8.20 2.82
N LEU A 336 17.35 -6.88 2.67
CA LEU A 336 17.24 -5.95 3.80
C LEU A 336 15.85 -6.00 4.45
N GLY A 337 15.74 -6.69 5.58
CA GLY A 337 14.58 -6.58 6.47
C GLY A 337 14.52 -5.22 7.16
N LYS A 338 13.31 -4.71 7.41
CA LYS A 338 13.04 -3.59 8.31
C LYS A 338 12.28 -4.10 9.53
#